data_AF-Q4CWB7-F1
#
_entry.id   AF-Q4CWB7-F1
#
_cell.length_a   1.000
_cell.length_b   1.000
_cell.length_c   1.000
_cell.angle_alpha   90.00
_cell.angle_beta   90.00
_cell.angle_gamma   90.00
#
_symmetry.space_group_name_H-M   'P 1'
#
loop_
_entity.id
_entity.type
_entity.pdbx_description
1 polymer ?
#
loop_
_entity_poly.entity_id
_entity_poly.type
_entity_poly.pdbx_seq_one_letter_code
_entity_poly.pdbx_strand_id
1 'polypeptide(L)'
;MRWGSRRAGFALVGGGALGGAVLWYAICRKTAGNTSPQQLSAEEFNGLQNKALLTEALGTSRLPWNQSLRWKRGSNRHDGRDFSLTLYRLLGCPHCAKVEWVLRYYSVPFSMVDVDTLSGAGIPDPRYRLVPQIRLEPMDDTSTNKMPDSTGAYVVDSQRIISAISIPLGFAEQLQDPRVLETRRWIADRFQAVSFVATNCTWSNAFASYPYVTPPRYHNIVFRVVGASALCILSRYKILPRLAAKGTDSTVKMSVKDPAAWLEGELATFTARLQSQHSSQRFHGGKEPDIADLEMYAVTRVVEAHPNLRHVLHQGAFGEWNTAMDAEVQKRKQLKT
;
A
#
# COMPACT_ATOMS: atom_id res chain seq x y z
N MET A 1 -57.13 25.88 20.76
CA MET A 1 -55.80 25.72 21.40
C MET A 1 -55.06 24.57 20.73
N ARG A 2 -53.77 24.80 20.44
CA ARG A 2 -52.69 23.86 20.12
C ARG A 2 -52.62 23.20 18.74
N TRP A 3 -51.66 23.72 17.97
CA TRP A 3 -51.04 23.19 16.77
C TRP A 3 -50.53 21.75 16.88
N GLY A 4 -50.63 21.04 15.75
CA GLY A 4 -49.45 20.55 15.03
C GLY A 4 -48.72 19.34 15.61
N SER A 5 -49.14 18.15 15.20
CA SER A 5 -48.26 16.97 15.14
C SER A 5 -48.33 16.36 13.74
N ARG A 6 -47.76 17.05 12.75
CA ARG A 6 -47.37 16.41 11.49
C ARG A 6 -46.20 15.47 11.79
N ARG A 7 -46.52 14.24 12.22
CA ARG A 7 -45.60 13.10 12.16
C ARG A 7 -45.37 12.78 10.68
N ALA A 8 -44.43 13.49 10.07
CA ALA A 8 -43.77 13.00 8.86
C ALA A 8 -42.97 11.77 9.28
N GLY A 9 -43.60 10.60 9.15
CA GLY A 9 -42.90 9.33 9.25
C GLY A 9 -41.83 9.31 8.16
N PHE A 10 -40.58 9.49 8.55
CA PHE A 10 -39.45 9.02 7.77
C PHE A 10 -39.56 7.49 7.77
N ALA A 11 -40.38 6.97 6.86
CA ALA A 11 -40.36 5.58 6.49
C ALA A 11 -38.92 5.27 6.06
N LEU A 12 -38.24 4.50 6.90
CA LEU A 12 -36.96 3.89 6.64
C LEU A 12 -36.92 3.39 5.20
N VAL A 13 -36.14 4.07 4.36
CA VAL A 13 -35.73 3.59 3.03
C VAL A 13 -34.76 2.42 3.26
N GLY A 14 -35.30 1.30 3.73
CA GLY A 14 -34.59 0.05 4.00
C GLY A 14 -34.28 -0.76 2.75
N GLY A 15 -34.65 -0.28 1.55
CA GLY A 15 -34.43 -0.98 0.28
C GLY A 15 -33.36 -0.38 -0.65
N GLY A 16 -32.82 0.81 -0.35
CA GLY A 16 -31.97 1.56 -1.30
C GLY A 16 -30.49 1.17 -1.31
N ALA A 17 -29.95 0.61 -0.23
CA ALA A 17 -28.51 0.39 -0.09
C ALA A 17 -27.97 -0.76 -0.99
N LEU A 18 -28.76 -1.81 -1.21
CA LEU A 18 -28.39 -2.91 -2.10
C LEU A 18 -28.50 -2.51 -3.58
N GLY A 19 -29.52 -1.73 -3.94
CA GLY A 19 -29.69 -1.18 -5.29
C GLY A 19 -28.55 -0.23 -5.67
N GLY A 20 -28.10 0.62 -4.72
CA GLY A 20 -27.00 1.54 -4.94
C GLY A 20 -25.67 0.84 -5.22
N ALA A 21 -25.31 -0.21 -4.47
CA ALA A 21 -24.04 -0.93 -4.65
C ALA A 21 -23.99 -1.73 -5.96
N VAL A 22 -25.09 -2.37 -6.37
CA VAL A 22 -25.18 -3.14 -7.63
C VAL A 22 -25.22 -2.21 -8.83
N LEU A 23 -26.00 -1.14 -8.78
CA LEU A 23 -26.04 -0.11 -9.81
C LEU A 23 -24.67 0.56 -9.96
N TRP A 24 -23.97 0.80 -8.85
CA TRP A 24 -22.62 1.37 -8.83
C TRP A 24 -21.57 0.43 -9.43
N TYR A 25 -21.57 -0.86 -9.05
CA TYR A 25 -20.69 -1.86 -9.65
C TYR A 25 -20.94 -2.00 -11.18
N ALA A 26 -22.20 -1.85 -11.62
CA ALA A 26 -22.58 -1.86 -13.02
C ALA A 26 -22.15 -0.58 -13.78
N ILE A 27 -22.23 0.60 -13.13
CA ILE A 27 -21.78 1.88 -13.70
C ILE A 27 -20.26 1.86 -13.92
N CYS A 28 -19.48 1.40 -12.94
CA CYS A 28 -18.02 1.27 -13.08
C CYS A 28 -17.62 0.29 -14.19
N ARG A 29 -18.47 -0.70 -14.52
CA ARG A 29 -18.23 -1.63 -15.64
C ARG A 29 -18.60 -1.04 -17.00
N LYS A 30 -19.63 -0.19 -17.07
CA LYS A 30 -20.09 0.43 -18.32
C LYS A 30 -19.20 1.57 -18.80
N THR A 31 -18.46 2.24 -17.91
CA THR A 31 -17.47 3.26 -18.30
C THR A 31 -16.19 2.65 -18.89
N ALA A 32 -15.99 1.34 -18.80
CA ALA A 32 -14.94 0.63 -19.52
C ALA A 32 -15.41 0.34 -20.95
N GLY A 33 -15.22 1.33 -21.84
CA GLY A 33 -15.52 1.21 -23.27
C GLY A 33 -14.79 0.04 -23.95
N ASN A 34 -15.41 -0.39 -25.06
CA ASN A 34 -15.02 -1.48 -25.96
C ASN A 34 -13.55 -1.44 -26.37
N THR A 35 -12.97 -2.64 -26.49
CA THR A 35 -11.59 -2.93 -26.90
C THR A 35 -10.52 -2.51 -25.87
N SER A 36 -10.64 -3.03 -24.65
CA SER A 36 -9.52 -2.99 -23.71
C SER A 36 -8.34 -3.78 -24.29
N PRO A 37 -7.11 -3.23 -24.30
CA PRO A 37 -5.90 -3.99 -24.63
C PRO A 37 -5.84 -5.29 -23.80
N GLN A 38 -5.22 -6.33 -24.35
CA GLN A 38 -4.97 -7.56 -23.59
C GLN A 38 -4.23 -7.21 -22.31
N GLN A 39 -4.82 -7.58 -21.17
CA GLN A 39 -4.22 -7.33 -19.87
C GLN A 39 -3.08 -8.32 -19.65
N LEU A 40 -1.88 -7.80 -19.45
CA LEU A 40 -0.68 -8.60 -19.19
C LEU A 40 -0.60 -8.95 -17.70
N SER A 41 -0.04 -10.12 -17.41
CA SER A 41 0.46 -10.43 -16.08
C SER A 41 1.64 -9.52 -15.71
N ALA A 42 1.97 -9.46 -14.42
CA ALA A 42 3.14 -8.70 -13.96
C ALA A 42 4.44 -9.24 -14.57
N GLU A 43 4.53 -10.55 -14.77
CA GLU A 43 5.70 -11.20 -15.37
C GLU A 43 5.86 -10.84 -16.85
N GLU A 44 4.79 -10.95 -17.64
CA GLU A 44 4.80 -10.54 -19.05
C GLU A 44 5.11 -9.05 -19.19
N PHE A 45 4.48 -8.20 -18.37
CA PHE A 45 4.71 -6.75 -18.42
C PHE A 45 6.15 -6.36 -18.09
N ASN A 46 6.71 -6.94 -17.02
CA ASN A 46 8.11 -6.74 -16.64
C ASN A 46 9.07 -7.32 -17.70
N GLY A 47 8.70 -8.43 -18.35
CA GLY A 47 9.49 -9.07 -19.41
C GLY A 47 9.64 -8.23 -20.68
N LEU A 48 8.69 -7.32 -20.95
CA LEU A 48 8.72 -6.40 -22.09
C LEU A 48 9.60 -5.15 -21.87
N GLN A 49 10.09 -4.93 -20.65
CA GLN A 49 10.85 -3.74 -20.30
C GLN A 49 12.27 -3.81 -20.84
N ASN A 50 12.88 -2.65 -21.13
CA ASN A 50 14.26 -2.57 -21.58
C ASN A 50 15.22 -3.05 -20.47
N LYS A 51 15.72 -4.28 -20.60
CA LYS A 51 16.61 -4.93 -19.62
C LYS A 51 17.92 -4.16 -19.40
N ALA A 52 18.49 -3.59 -20.45
CA ALA A 52 19.73 -2.82 -20.36
C ALA A 52 19.49 -1.53 -19.55
N LEU A 53 18.39 -0.83 -19.84
CA LEU A 53 18.00 0.39 -19.11
C LEU A 53 17.69 0.09 -17.65
N LEU A 54 16.97 -0.99 -17.35
CA LEU A 54 16.68 -1.40 -15.97
C LEU A 54 17.95 -1.77 -15.20
N THR A 55 18.87 -2.49 -15.84
CA THR A 55 20.17 -2.85 -15.22
C THR A 55 20.98 -1.61 -14.91
N GLU A 56 21.04 -0.65 -15.84
CA GLU A 56 21.70 0.64 -15.62
C GLU A 56 21.04 1.43 -14.48
N ALA A 57 19.72 1.54 -14.51
CA ALA A 57 18.94 2.32 -13.55
C ALA A 57 18.96 1.74 -12.14
N LEU A 58 19.09 0.42 -11.99
CA LEU A 58 19.19 -0.28 -10.69
C LEU A 58 20.63 -0.42 -10.18
N GLY A 59 21.60 0.23 -10.84
CA GLY A 59 22.99 0.27 -10.39
C GLY A 59 23.17 1.05 -9.09
N THR A 60 23.92 0.51 -8.13
CA THR A 60 24.17 1.08 -6.78
C THR A 60 24.81 2.48 -6.78
N SER A 61 25.51 2.83 -7.86
CA SER A 61 26.29 4.09 -7.97
C SER A 61 25.51 5.26 -8.60
N ARG A 62 24.22 5.08 -8.91
CA ARG A 62 23.39 6.05 -9.62
C ARG A 62 22.32 6.67 -8.71
N LEU A 63 21.82 7.85 -9.08
CA LEU A 63 20.53 8.32 -8.56
C LEU A 63 19.40 7.38 -9.04
N PRO A 64 18.34 7.19 -8.22
CA PRO A 64 18.07 7.87 -6.94
C PRO A 64 18.69 7.19 -5.70
N TRP A 65 19.51 6.15 -5.87
CA TRP A 65 19.92 5.27 -4.76
C TRP A 65 21.04 5.83 -3.88
N ASN A 66 22.00 6.57 -4.47
CA ASN A 66 23.15 7.10 -3.74
C ASN A 66 23.27 8.63 -3.82
N GLN A 67 22.49 9.34 -2.99
CA GLN A 67 22.52 10.81 -2.94
C GLN A 67 23.84 11.37 -2.37
N SER A 68 24.45 10.67 -1.41
CA SER A 68 25.65 11.16 -0.70
C SER A 68 26.84 11.42 -1.63
N LEU A 69 26.93 10.67 -2.74
CA LEU A 69 27.95 10.86 -3.75
C LEU A 69 27.77 12.14 -4.56
N ARG A 70 26.55 12.69 -4.69
CA ARG A 70 26.29 13.87 -5.53
C ARG A 70 27.03 15.13 -5.02
N TRP A 71 27.08 15.31 -3.71
CA TRP A 71 27.72 16.49 -3.09
C TRP A 71 29.25 16.37 -3.00
N LYS A 72 29.78 15.16 -2.79
CA LYS A 72 31.23 14.90 -2.79
C LYS A 72 31.85 14.96 -4.18
N ARG A 73 31.05 14.82 -5.22
CA ARG A 73 31.48 14.63 -6.60
C ARG A 73 31.22 15.91 -7.38
N GLY A 74 32.11 16.90 -7.25
CA GLY A 74 32.18 18.00 -8.21
C GLY A 74 32.30 17.43 -9.63
N SER A 75 31.63 18.06 -10.61
CA SER A 75 31.43 17.82 -12.07
C SER A 75 32.30 16.79 -12.85
N ASN A 76 32.78 15.71 -12.24
CA ASN A 76 33.50 14.65 -12.93
C ASN A 76 32.45 13.67 -13.45
N ARG A 77 32.16 13.81 -14.75
CA ARG A 77 31.25 12.99 -15.55
C ARG A 77 31.61 11.51 -15.36
N HIS A 78 30.73 10.77 -14.71
CA HIS A 78 30.74 9.31 -14.85
C HIS A 78 30.19 8.94 -16.22
N ASP A 79 30.70 7.82 -16.75
CA ASP A 79 30.12 7.10 -17.88
C ASP A 79 28.76 6.53 -17.44
N GLY A 80 27.65 7.20 -17.77
CA GLY A 80 26.28 6.72 -17.54
C GLY A 80 25.34 7.73 -16.86
N ARG A 81 24.03 7.50 -17.04
CA ARG A 81 22.97 8.47 -16.72
C ARG A 81 22.46 8.32 -15.29
N ASP A 82 22.00 9.41 -14.70
CA ASP A 82 21.22 9.39 -13.47
C ASP A 82 19.73 9.17 -13.78
N PHE A 83 18.98 8.65 -12.81
CA PHE A 83 17.57 8.32 -13.00
C PHE A 83 16.68 8.99 -11.95
N SER A 84 15.49 9.37 -12.41
CA SER A 84 14.38 9.75 -11.56
C SER A 84 13.47 8.54 -11.31
N LEU A 85 12.87 8.47 -10.12
CA LEU A 85 11.91 7.42 -9.76
C LEU A 85 10.54 8.04 -9.54
N THR A 86 9.53 7.45 -10.19
CA THR A 86 8.12 7.77 -9.94
C THR A 86 7.38 6.53 -9.45
N LEU A 87 6.70 6.62 -8.31
CA LEU A 87 5.82 5.58 -7.76
C LEU A 87 4.36 5.89 -8.11
N TYR A 88 3.73 5.00 -8.87
CA TYR A 88 2.31 5.01 -9.14
C TYR A 88 1.59 4.16 -8.09
N ARG A 89 0.64 4.77 -7.38
CA ARG A 89 -0.02 4.15 -6.23
C ARG A 89 -1.51 4.43 -6.19
N LEU A 90 -2.23 3.57 -5.48
CA LEU A 90 -3.59 3.83 -5.03
C LEU A 90 -3.56 4.19 -3.54
N LEU A 91 -4.34 5.19 -3.14
CA LEU A 91 -4.53 5.54 -1.73
C LEU A 91 -5.09 4.34 -0.96
N GLY A 92 -4.54 4.09 0.23
CA GLY A 92 -4.94 2.95 1.07
C GLY A 92 -4.51 1.57 0.55
N CYS A 93 -3.81 1.47 -0.58
CA CYS A 93 -3.35 0.18 -1.09
C CYS A 93 -2.17 -0.35 -0.26
N PRO A 94 -2.29 -1.52 0.38
CA PRO A 94 -1.24 -2.03 1.25
C PRO A 94 0.00 -2.49 0.46
N HIS A 95 -0.14 -2.90 -0.81
CA HIS A 95 1.00 -3.20 -1.68
C HIS A 95 1.79 -1.95 -2.06
N CYS A 96 1.09 -0.83 -2.30
CA CYS A 96 1.74 0.45 -2.57
C CYS A 96 2.46 0.99 -1.34
N ALA A 97 1.82 0.90 -0.17
CA ALA A 97 2.40 1.32 1.09
C ALA A 97 3.75 0.64 1.35
N LYS A 98 3.85 -0.67 1.08
CA LYS A 98 5.13 -1.41 1.25
C LYS A 98 6.27 -0.77 0.46
N VAL A 99 6.07 -0.53 -0.84
CA VAL A 99 7.09 0.10 -1.69
C VAL A 99 7.37 1.53 -1.21
N GLU A 100 6.33 2.31 -0.93
CA GLU A 100 6.46 3.69 -0.46
C GLU A 100 7.32 3.79 0.81
N TRP A 101 7.06 2.94 1.80
CA TRP A 101 7.79 2.97 3.07
C TRP A 101 9.21 2.45 2.98
N VAL A 102 9.50 1.49 2.10
CA VAL A 102 10.88 1.10 1.79
C VAL A 102 11.64 2.28 1.19
N LEU A 103 11.08 2.94 0.18
CA LEU A 103 11.71 4.11 -0.45
C LEU A 103 11.93 5.24 0.58
N ARG A 104 10.94 5.51 1.44
CA ARG A 104 11.05 6.52 2.50
C ARG A 104 12.09 6.15 3.56
N TYR A 105 12.15 4.89 3.98
CA TYR A 105 13.07 4.42 5.01
C TYR A 105 14.53 4.44 4.55
N TYR A 106 14.79 4.11 3.28
CA TYR A 106 16.11 4.24 2.67
C TYR A 106 16.38 5.64 2.10
N SER A 107 15.52 6.62 2.39
CA SER A 107 15.66 8.01 1.96
C SER A 107 15.86 8.18 0.45
N VAL A 108 15.23 7.33 -0.36
CA VAL A 108 15.26 7.42 -1.83
C VAL A 108 14.41 8.61 -2.26
N PRO A 109 14.89 9.51 -3.13
CA PRO A 109 14.06 10.54 -3.76
C PRO A 109 13.12 9.93 -4.79
N PHE A 110 11.83 10.21 -4.68
CA PHE A 110 10.84 9.79 -5.66
C PHE A 110 9.66 10.75 -5.74
N SER A 111 9.05 10.80 -6.92
CA SER A 111 7.75 11.44 -7.16
C SER A 111 6.64 10.42 -6.95
N MET A 112 5.46 10.87 -6.53
CA MET A 112 4.26 10.02 -6.42
C MET A 112 3.22 10.46 -7.44
N VAL A 113 2.58 9.47 -8.06
CA VAL A 113 1.37 9.66 -8.87
C VAL A 113 0.26 8.88 -8.21
N ASP A 114 -0.75 9.60 -7.73
CA ASP A 114 -1.97 9.01 -7.19
C ASP A 114 -2.88 8.61 -8.34
N VAL A 115 -2.97 7.29 -8.56
CA VAL A 115 -3.90 6.70 -9.50
C VAL A 115 -5.32 6.87 -8.95
N ASP A 116 -6.25 7.22 -9.82
CA ASP A 116 -7.63 7.34 -9.43
C ASP A 116 -8.26 5.97 -9.15
N THR A 117 -8.86 5.83 -7.97
CA THR A 117 -9.44 4.56 -7.50
C THR A 117 -10.64 4.08 -8.31
N LEU A 118 -11.36 4.98 -9.00
CA LEU A 118 -12.58 4.63 -9.75
C LEU A 118 -12.33 4.52 -11.26
N SER A 119 -11.65 5.50 -11.84
CA SER A 119 -11.38 5.59 -13.28
C SER A 119 -10.08 4.92 -13.69
N GLY A 120 -9.14 4.69 -12.77
CA GLY A 120 -7.78 4.25 -13.10
C GLY A 120 -6.93 5.34 -13.77
N ALA A 121 -7.42 6.59 -13.84
CA ALA A 121 -6.66 7.71 -14.38
C ALA A 121 -5.32 7.87 -13.63
N GLY A 122 -4.23 8.03 -14.38
CA GLY A 122 -2.87 8.06 -13.84
C GLY A 122 -2.09 6.76 -14.02
N ILE A 123 -2.73 5.65 -14.44
CA ILE A 123 -2.00 4.47 -14.91
C ILE A 123 -1.28 4.82 -16.23
N PRO A 124 0.03 4.60 -16.32
CA PRO A 124 0.81 4.99 -17.49
C PRO A 124 0.60 4.05 -18.69
N ASP A 125 0.44 2.74 -18.46
CA ASP A 125 0.27 1.75 -19.52
C ASP A 125 -1.05 0.96 -19.35
N PRO A 126 -2.01 1.07 -20.28
CA PRO A 126 -3.31 0.41 -20.16
C PRO A 126 -3.24 -1.12 -20.24
N ARG A 127 -2.10 -1.71 -20.65
CA ARG A 127 -1.85 -3.17 -20.66
C ARG A 127 -1.65 -3.73 -19.25
N TYR A 128 -1.26 -2.90 -18.27
CA TYR A 128 -1.13 -3.30 -16.87
C TYR A 128 -1.74 -2.25 -15.93
N ARG A 129 -2.94 -2.54 -15.42
CA ARG A 129 -3.78 -1.58 -14.65
C ARG A 129 -3.68 -1.73 -13.13
N LEU A 130 -2.77 -2.56 -12.64
CA LEU A 130 -2.58 -2.78 -11.20
C LEU A 130 -1.45 -1.88 -10.67
N VAL A 131 -1.44 -1.69 -9.36
CA VAL A 131 -0.43 -0.92 -8.63
C VAL A 131 0.12 -1.78 -7.47
N PRO A 132 1.31 -1.48 -6.94
CA PRO A 132 2.23 -0.40 -7.32
C PRO A 132 2.94 -0.62 -8.67
N GLN A 133 3.37 0.48 -9.27
CA GLN A 133 4.32 0.51 -10.38
C GLN A 133 5.40 1.54 -10.04
N ILE A 134 6.67 1.23 -10.32
CA ILE A 134 7.72 2.25 -10.36
C ILE A 134 8.13 2.49 -11.80
N ARG A 135 8.45 3.74 -12.13
CA ARG A 135 9.08 4.14 -13.39
C ARG A 135 10.45 4.72 -13.09
N LEU A 136 11.45 4.20 -13.76
CA LEU A 136 12.82 4.72 -13.77
C LEU A 136 13.05 5.40 -15.11
N GLU A 137 13.27 6.71 -15.07
CA GLU A 137 13.49 7.52 -16.26
C GLU A 137 14.83 8.23 -16.19
N PRO A 138 15.67 8.18 -17.26
CA PRO A 138 16.89 8.95 -17.34
C PRO A 138 16.64 10.45 -17.13
N MET A 139 17.43 11.05 -16.26
CA MET A 139 17.50 12.50 -16.09
C MET A 139 18.43 13.03 -17.19
N ASP A 140 17.87 13.44 -18.33
CA ASP A 140 18.69 14.09 -19.36
C ASP A 140 19.02 15.52 -18.93
N ASP A 141 20.31 15.84 -18.84
CA ASP A 141 20.76 17.22 -18.83
C ASP A 141 20.63 17.77 -20.27
N THR A 142 19.54 18.50 -20.52
CA THR A 142 19.34 19.42 -21.66
C THR A 142 19.05 18.85 -23.07
N SER A 143 17.91 19.31 -23.60
CA SER A 143 17.61 19.60 -25.03
C SER A 143 17.24 18.46 -26.00
N THR A 144 16.28 18.79 -26.87
CA THR A 144 15.82 18.13 -28.11
C THR A 144 14.66 17.13 -28.00
N ASN A 145 13.47 17.60 -28.41
CA ASN A 145 12.40 16.88 -29.11
C ASN A 145 12.22 15.38 -28.76
N LYS A 146 11.64 15.09 -27.59
CA LYS A 146 11.28 13.70 -27.24
C LYS A 146 9.86 13.36 -27.68
N MET A 147 9.73 12.22 -28.38
CA MET A 147 8.47 11.48 -28.44
C MET A 147 8.05 11.06 -27.03
N PRO A 148 6.77 11.21 -26.65
CA PRO A 148 6.32 11.10 -25.26
C PRO A 148 6.43 9.70 -24.61
N ASP A 149 6.56 8.60 -25.36
CA ASP A 149 6.26 7.25 -24.81
C ASP A 149 7.45 6.29 -24.62
N SER A 150 8.72 6.67 -24.85
CA SER A 150 9.81 5.66 -24.97
C SER A 150 11.03 5.80 -24.04
N THR A 151 11.09 6.72 -23.08
CA THR A 151 12.36 6.95 -22.33
C THR A 151 12.51 6.22 -20.99
N GLY A 152 11.43 5.78 -20.36
CA GLY A 152 11.49 5.14 -19.04
C GLY A 152 11.26 3.63 -19.10
N ALA A 153 11.78 2.91 -18.10
CA ALA A 153 11.42 1.51 -17.87
C ALA A 153 10.62 1.38 -16.57
N TYR A 154 9.72 0.41 -16.56
CA TYR A 154 8.83 0.14 -15.42
C TYR A 154 9.26 -1.12 -14.68
N VAL A 155 8.93 -1.19 -13.40
CA VAL A 155 8.84 -2.44 -12.66
C VAL A 155 7.50 -2.43 -11.93
N VAL A 156 6.71 -3.48 -12.13
CA VAL A 156 5.37 -3.63 -11.55
C VAL A 156 5.30 -4.82 -10.61
N ASP A 157 4.27 -4.85 -9.76
CA ASP A 157 4.09 -5.77 -8.63
C ASP A 157 5.01 -5.48 -7.44
N SER A 158 4.43 -5.37 -6.23
CA SER A 158 5.18 -4.97 -5.03
C SER A 158 6.35 -5.90 -4.68
N GLN A 159 6.24 -7.21 -4.92
CA GLN A 159 7.31 -8.16 -4.61
C GLN A 159 8.46 -8.00 -5.60
N ARG A 160 8.15 -7.90 -6.90
CA ARG A 160 9.15 -7.67 -7.95
C ARG A 160 9.86 -6.32 -7.78
N ILE A 161 9.10 -5.28 -7.41
CA ILE A 161 9.67 -3.96 -7.11
C ILE A 161 10.62 -4.03 -5.91
N ILE A 162 10.19 -4.63 -4.78
CA ILE A 162 11.04 -4.75 -3.59
C ILE A 162 12.30 -5.55 -3.91
N SER A 163 12.21 -6.66 -4.66
CA SER A 163 13.37 -7.41 -5.11
C SER A 163 14.31 -6.58 -5.98
N ALA A 164 13.77 -5.81 -6.93
CA ALA A 164 14.58 -4.96 -7.81
C ALA A 164 15.34 -3.87 -7.03
N ILE A 165 14.66 -3.17 -6.13
CA ILE A 165 15.28 -2.07 -5.36
C ILE A 165 16.15 -2.56 -4.19
N SER A 166 15.99 -3.81 -3.74
CA SER A 166 16.81 -4.37 -2.66
C SER A 166 18.30 -4.47 -3.00
N ILE A 167 18.63 -4.54 -4.30
CA ILE A 167 20.01 -4.62 -4.79
C ILE A 167 20.72 -3.27 -4.60
N PRO A 168 20.25 -2.15 -5.21
CA PRO A 168 20.90 -0.86 -5.01
C PRO A 168 20.81 -0.35 -3.57
N LEU A 169 19.79 -0.77 -2.80
CA LEU A 169 19.60 -0.39 -1.40
C LEU A 169 20.32 -1.30 -0.40
N GLY A 170 21.00 -2.35 -0.87
CA GLY A 170 21.87 -3.19 -0.04
C GLY A 170 21.16 -4.06 1.00
N PHE A 171 19.92 -4.49 0.75
CA PHE A 171 19.19 -5.40 1.65
C PHE A 171 18.70 -6.69 0.98
N ALA A 172 19.20 -7.00 -0.23
CA ALA A 172 18.81 -8.19 -0.99
C ALA A 172 18.97 -9.51 -0.21
N GLU A 173 19.97 -9.60 0.65
CA GLU A 173 20.22 -10.79 1.50
C GLU A 173 19.05 -11.07 2.46
N GLN A 174 18.38 -10.03 2.96
CA GLN A 174 17.20 -10.19 3.84
C GLN A 174 16.06 -10.93 3.12
N LEU A 175 15.97 -10.84 1.79
CA LEU A 175 14.95 -11.53 1.01
C LEU A 175 15.18 -13.05 0.93
N GLN A 176 16.36 -13.54 1.36
CA GLN A 176 16.67 -14.97 1.43
C GLN A 176 16.60 -15.52 2.86
N ASP A 177 16.49 -14.66 3.89
CA ASP A 177 16.37 -15.08 5.27
C ASP A 177 15.01 -15.80 5.48
N PRO A 178 14.99 -17.07 5.94
CA PRO A 178 13.76 -17.82 6.17
C PRO A 178 12.77 -17.14 7.13
N ARG A 179 13.27 -16.50 8.20
CA ARG A 179 12.45 -15.81 9.19
C ARG A 179 11.77 -14.60 8.56
N VAL A 180 12.53 -13.82 7.78
CA VAL A 180 12.01 -12.67 7.03
C VAL A 180 10.97 -13.12 6.00
N LEU A 181 11.27 -14.18 5.24
CA LEU A 181 10.35 -14.74 4.23
C LEU A 181 9.04 -15.23 4.86
N GLU A 182 9.10 -15.92 5.99
CA GLU A 182 7.92 -16.39 6.71
C GLU A 182 7.05 -15.23 7.18
N THR A 183 7.65 -14.22 7.83
CA THR A 183 6.92 -13.04 8.31
C THR A 183 6.29 -12.26 7.16
N ARG A 184 7.01 -12.05 6.06
CA ARG A 184 6.49 -11.36 4.86
C ARG A 184 5.34 -12.12 4.22
N ARG A 185 5.42 -13.45 4.13
CA ARG A 185 4.32 -14.30 3.66
C ARG A 185 3.11 -14.17 4.56
N TRP A 186 3.27 -14.25 5.89
CA TRP A 186 2.17 -14.05 6.83
C TRP A 186 1.52 -12.66 6.70
N ILE A 187 2.32 -11.61 6.53
CA ILE A 187 1.82 -10.25 6.28
C ILE A 187 0.93 -10.23 5.03
N ALA A 188 1.41 -10.81 3.93
CA ALA A 188 0.73 -10.80 2.64
C ALA A 188 -0.52 -11.70 2.60
N ASP A 189 -0.42 -12.92 3.13
CA ASP A 189 -1.48 -13.93 3.02
C ASP A 189 -2.56 -13.81 4.08
N ARG A 190 -2.24 -13.21 5.23
CA ARG A 190 -3.15 -13.10 6.38
C ARG A 190 -3.36 -11.67 6.83
N PHE A 191 -2.33 -11.00 7.33
CA PHE A 191 -2.51 -9.73 8.05
C PHE A 191 -3.17 -8.64 7.19
N GLN A 192 -2.77 -8.51 5.93
CA GLN A 192 -3.39 -7.53 5.01
C GLN A 192 -4.90 -7.77 4.83
N ALA A 193 -5.32 -9.03 4.71
CA ALA A 193 -6.73 -9.38 4.58
C ALA A 193 -7.50 -9.12 5.88
N VAL A 194 -6.92 -9.49 7.04
CA VAL A 194 -7.52 -9.20 8.35
C VAL A 194 -7.66 -7.69 8.57
N SER A 195 -6.59 -6.93 8.33
CA SER A 195 -6.57 -5.47 8.45
C SER A 195 -7.66 -4.82 7.59
N PHE A 196 -7.79 -5.25 6.33
CA PHE A 196 -8.87 -4.78 5.46
C PHE A 196 -10.24 -5.12 6.03
N VAL A 197 -10.45 -6.35 6.50
CA VAL A 197 -11.75 -6.77 7.04
C VAL A 197 -12.07 -5.99 8.31
N ALA A 198 -11.17 -5.91 9.29
CA ALA A 198 -11.39 -5.23 10.56
C ALA A 198 -11.74 -3.74 10.38
N THR A 199 -11.07 -3.07 9.43
CA THR A 199 -11.31 -1.66 9.10
C THR A 199 -12.60 -1.44 8.30
N ASN A 200 -13.25 -2.49 7.76
CA ASN A 200 -14.41 -2.33 6.87
C ASN A 200 -15.61 -3.24 7.18
N CYS A 201 -15.56 -4.15 8.15
CA CYS A 201 -16.60 -5.16 8.36
C CYS A 201 -17.91 -4.63 8.96
N THR A 202 -17.85 -3.44 9.58
CA THR A 202 -19.00 -2.67 10.04
C THR A 202 -19.17 -1.45 9.15
N TRP A 203 -20.42 -1.02 8.95
CA TRP A 203 -20.68 0.18 8.15
C TRP A 203 -20.02 1.43 8.74
N SER A 204 -20.00 1.56 10.07
CA SER A 204 -19.34 2.67 10.77
C SER A 204 -17.83 2.70 10.48
N ASN A 205 -17.14 1.55 10.58
CA ASN A 205 -15.71 1.49 10.27
C ASN A 205 -15.44 1.76 8.78
N ALA A 206 -16.21 1.16 7.88
CA ALA A 206 -16.07 1.43 6.44
C ALA A 206 -16.30 2.92 6.10
N PHE A 207 -17.26 3.57 6.77
CA PHE A 207 -17.54 5.00 6.62
C PHE A 207 -16.41 5.88 7.18
N ALA A 208 -15.74 5.43 8.25
CA ALA A 208 -14.57 6.09 8.81
C ALA A 208 -13.32 5.92 7.93
N SER A 209 -13.11 4.73 7.37
CA SER A 209 -11.97 4.41 6.49
C SER A 209 -12.02 5.07 5.11
N TYR A 210 -13.22 5.32 4.59
CA TYR A 210 -13.41 5.74 3.20
C TYR A 210 -12.55 6.93 2.73
N PRO A 211 -12.42 8.04 3.49
CA PRO A 211 -11.60 9.18 3.06
C PRO A 211 -10.10 8.87 2.93
N TYR A 212 -9.59 7.83 3.59
CA TYR A 212 -8.17 7.45 3.56
C TYR A 212 -7.81 6.56 2.38
N VAL A 213 -8.82 5.93 1.76
CA VAL A 213 -8.65 5.01 0.63
C VAL A 213 -9.13 5.61 -0.68
N THR A 214 -9.54 6.89 -0.69
CA THR A 214 -10.04 7.58 -1.88
C THR A 214 -9.50 9.01 -1.99
N PRO A 215 -9.28 9.53 -3.20
CA PRO A 215 -8.91 10.93 -3.41
C PRO A 215 -9.95 11.92 -2.85
N PRO A 216 -9.53 13.14 -2.43
CA PRO A 216 -10.42 14.16 -1.84
C PRO A 216 -11.67 14.50 -2.64
N ARG A 217 -11.60 14.40 -3.99
CA ARG A 217 -12.76 14.63 -4.88
C ARG A 217 -13.95 13.69 -4.62
N TYR A 218 -13.73 12.55 -3.98
CA TYR A 218 -14.79 11.61 -3.63
C TYR A 218 -15.25 11.73 -2.18
N HIS A 219 -14.80 12.72 -1.41
CA HIS A 219 -15.13 12.81 0.03
C HIS A 219 -16.51 13.42 0.32
N ASN A 220 -17.28 13.81 -0.71
CA ASN A 220 -18.65 14.26 -0.50
C ASN A 220 -19.54 13.13 0.05
N ILE A 221 -20.64 13.52 0.69
CA ILE A 221 -21.48 12.59 1.45
C ILE A 221 -22.04 11.44 0.60
N VAL A 222 -22.38 11.69 -0.67
CA VAL A 222 -22.96 10.68 -1.56
C VAL A 222 -21.94 9.58 -1.84
N PHE A 223 -20.74 9.97 -2.31
CA PHE A 223 -19.66 9.01 -2.57
C PHE A 223 -19.21 8.30 -1.29
N ARG A 224 -19.17 9.01 -0.16
CA ARG A 224 -18.82 8.40 1.12
C ARG A 224 -19.80 7.32 1.56
N VAL A 225 -21.12 7.56 1.45
CA VAL A 225 -22.15 6.57 1.80
C VAL A 225 -22.10 5.36 0.84
N VAL A 226 -22.03 5.60 -0.47
CA VAL A 226 -21.98 4.54 -1.48
C VAL A 226 -20.70 3.71 -1.34
N GLY A 227 -19.56 4.39 -1.23
CA GLY A 227 -18.25 3.77 -1.10
C GLY A 227 -18.07 3.00 0.21
N ALA A 228 -18.52 3.55 1.34
CA ALA A 228 -18.53 2.82 2.62
C ALA A 228 -19.38 1.54 2.55
N SER A 229 -20.54 1.62 1.91
CA SER A 229 -21.42 0.47 1.70
C SER A 229 -20.73 -0.59 0.82
N ALA A 230 -20.07 -0.16 -0.27
CA ALA A 230 -19.31 -1.05 -1.15
C ALA A 230 -18.13 -1.73 -0.43
N LEU A 231 -17.37 -0.98 0.38
CA LEU A 231 -16.26 -1.52 1.19
C LEU A 231 -16.76 -2.53 2.23
N CYS A 232 -17.88 -2.24 2.89
CA CYS A 232 -18.51 -3.13 3.85
C CYS A 232 -18.97 -4.44 3.19
N ILE A 233 -19.61 -4.36 2.03
CA ILE A 233 -20.01 -5.53 1.25
C ILE A 233 -18.78 -6.33 0.80
N LEU A 234 -17.76 -5.66 0.25
CA LEU A 234 -16.52 -6.30 -0.22
C LEU A 234 -15.80 -7.05 0.92
N SER A 235 -15.71 -6.42 2.09
CA SER A 235 -15.15 -7.01 3.31
C SER A 235 -15.91 -8.27 3.71
N ARG A 236 -17.23 -8.18 3.88
CA ARG A 236 -18.06 -9.27 4.44
C ARG A 236 -18.27 -10.44 3.49
N TYR A 237 -18.41 -10.18 2.19
CA TYR A 237 -18.88 -11.19 1.23
C TYR A 237 -17.82 -11.71 0.27
N LYS A 238 -16.65 -11.06 0.18
CA LYS A 238 -15.56 -11.53 -0.69
C LYS A 238 -14.28 -11.85 0.08
N ILE A 239 -13.81 -10.93 0.92
CA ILE A 239 -12.51 -11.09 1.59
C ILE A 239 -12.64 -11.99 2.81
N LEU A 240 -13.63 -11.75 3.67
CA LEU A 240 -13.87 -12.57 4.85
C LEU A 240 -14.07 -14.07 4.52
N PRO A 241 -14.88 -14.47 3.53
CA PRO A 241 -14.99 -15.88 3.16
C PRO A 241 -13.69 -16.47 2.61
N ARG A 242 -12.88 -15.70 1.87
CA ARG A 242 -11.56 -16.17 1.37
C ARG A 242 -10.58 -16.38 2.51
N LEU A 243 -10.61 -15.51 3.51
CA LEU A 243 -9.80 -15.67 4.72
C LEU A 243 -10.21 -16.93 5.49
N ALA A 244 -11.52 -17.15 5.66
CA ALA A 244 -12.06 -18.36 6.29
C ALA A 244 -11.84 -19.64 5.48
N ALA A 245 -11.66 -19.55 4.15
CA ALA A 245 -11.29 -20.70 3.33
C ALA A 245 -9.80 -21.04 3.42
N LYS A 246 -8.94 -20.04 3.61
CA LYS A 246 -7.49 -20.24 3.82
C LYS A 246 -7.15 -20.70 5.23
N GLY A 247 -7.93 -20.32 6.24
CA GLY A 247 -7.73 -20.70 7.64
C GLY A 247 -8.81 -21.65 8.14
N THR A 248 -8.44 -22.73 8.82
CA THR A 248 -9.35 -23.66 9.52
C THR A 248 -9.98 -23.08 10.78
N ASP A 249 -10.11 -21.76 10.86
CA ASP A 249 -10.39 -21.06 12.11
C ASP A 249 -11.85 -20.57 12.18
N SER A 250 -12.67 -21.30 12.92
CA SER A 250 -14.05 -20.94 13.22
C SER A 250 -14.16 -19.63 14.02
N THR A 251 -13.06 -19.17 14.66
CA THR A 251 -13.04 -17.94 15.46
C THR A 251 -13.19 -16.68 14.61
N VAL A 252 -12.90 -16.73 13.31
CA VAL A 252 -12.98 -15.58 12.40
C VAL A 252 -14.33 -14.86 12.48
N LYS A 253 -15.45 -15.59 12.62
CA LYS A 253 -16.79 -14.98 12.76
C LYS A 253 -16.96 -14.23 14.08
N MET A 254 -16.38 -14.73 15.16
CA MET A 254 -16.41 -14.10 16.48
C MET A 254 -15.58 -12.82 16.47
N SER A 255 -14.40 -12.86 15.85
CA SER A 255 -13.50 -11.72 15.72
C SER A 255 -14.07 -10.57 14.89
N VAL A 256 -14.97 -10.85 13.94
CA VAL A 256 -15.69 -9.79 13.18
C VAL A 256 -16.59 -8.93 14.07
N LYS A 257 -17.06 -9.44 15.23
CA LYS A 257 -17.88 -8.66 16.17
C LYS A 257 -17.06 -7.64 16.95
N ASP A 258 -15.78 -7.92 17.17
CA ASP A 258 -14.84 -7.05 17.85
C ASP A 258 -13.57 -6.86 16.99
N PRO A 259 -13.61 -5.93 16.02
CA PRO A 259 -12.49 -5.70 15.12
C PRO A 259 -11.21 -5.24 15.83
N ALA A 260 -11.33 -4.61 17.01
CA ALA A 260 -10.17 -4.15 17.78
C ALA A 260 -9.45 -5.36 18.40
N ALA A 261 -10.18 -6.21 19.13
CA ALA A 261 -9.63 -7.44 19.70
C ALA A 261 -9.05 -8.38 18.61
N TRP A 262 -9.67 -8.42 17.43
CA TRP A 262 -9.12 -9.19 16.31
C TRP A 262 -7.77 -8.65 15.86
N LEU A 263 -7.66 -7.34 15.65
CA LEU A 263 -6.39 -6.71 15.28
C LEU A 263 -5.34 -6.93 16.37
N GLU A 264 -5.67 -6.75 17.64
CA GLU A 264 -4.77 -7.00 18.76
C GLU A 264 -4.19 -8.42 18.75
N GLY A 265 -5.02 -9.44 18.47
CA GLY A 265 -4.55 -10.82 18.35
C GLY A 265 -3.57 -11.04 17.18
N GLU A 266 -3.82 -10.43 16.02
CA GLU A 266 -2.88 -10.50 14.89
C GLU A 266 -1.59 -9.73 15.16
N LEU A 267 -1.67 -8.57 15.81
CA LEU A 267 -0.52 -7.76 16.20
C LEU A 267 0.33 -8.49 17.24
N ALA A 268 -0.30 -9.18 18.20
CA ALA A 268 0.37 -10.04 19.17
C ALA A 268 1.13 -11.18 18.46
N THR A 269 0.55 -11.75 17.41
CA THR A 269 1.22 -12.76 16.57
C THR A 269 2.46 -12.18 15.89
N PHE A 270 2.41 -10.94 15.40
CA PHE A 270 3.61 -10.27 14.87
C PHE A 270 4.66 -10.03 15.97
N THR A 271 4.27 -9.50 17.13
CA THR A 271 5.22 -9.22 18.21
C THR A 271 5.88 -10.47 18.79
N ALA A 272 5.18 -11.61 18.79
CA ALA A 272 5.76 -12.90 19.17
C ALA A 272 6.93 -13.30 18.25
N ARG A 273 6.95 -12.82 17.01
CA ARG A 273 8.05 -13.03 16.06
C ARG A 273 9.26 -12.11 16.31
N LEU A 274 9.17 -11.11 17.19
CA LEU A 274 10.31 -10.23 17.53
C LEU A 274 11.33 -10.96 18.42
N GLN A 275 10.84 -11.82 19.33
CA GLN A 275 11.60 -12.32 20.49
C GLN A 275 12.40 -13.61 20.26
N SER A 276 12.36 -14.23 19.07
CA SER A 276 12.76 -15.63 18.95
C SER A 276 14.26 -15.93 19.10
N GLN A 277 15.18 -14.94 19.15
CA GLN A 277 16.61 -15.26 19.33
C GLN A 277 17.40 -14.45 20.35
N HIS A 278 17.05 -13.20 20.70
CA HIS A 278 17.76 -12.46 21.75
C HIS A 278 16.82 -11.49 22.46
N SER A 279 16.79 -11.52 23.80
CA SER A 279 15.86 -10.76 24.67
C SER A 279 15.94 -9.24 24.55
N SER A 280 16.94 -8.71 23.84
CA SER A 280 17.17 -7.27 23.66
C SER A 280 16.83 -6.74 22.26
N GLN A 281 16.08 -7.49 21.45
CA GLN A 281 15.72 -7.08 20.11
C GLN A 281 14.49 -6.16 20.09
N ARG A 282 14.68 -4.96 19.54
CA ARG A 282 13.66 -3.90 19.40
C ARG A 282 12.81 -4.08 18.14
N PHE A 283 13.36 -4.75 17.13
CA PHE A 283 12.75 -4.97 15.82
C PHE A 283 12.86 -6.45 15.42
N HIS A 284 12.11 -6.87 14.40
CA HIS A 284 12.22 -8.20 13.81
C HIS A 284 13.64 -8.43 13.26
N GLY A 285 14.24 -7.40 12.65
CA GLY A 285 15.66 -7.36 12.24
C GLY A 285 16.68 -7.21 13.38
N GLY A 286 16.22 -7.23 14.63
CA GLY A 286 17.07 -7.14 15.82
C GLY A 286 17.29 -5.71 16.30
N LYS A 287 18.49 -5.17 16.06
CA LYS A 287 18.85 -3.79 16.48
C LYS A 287 18.31 -2.73 15.53
N GLU A 288 18.20 -3.06 14.25
CA GLU A 288 17.66 -2.21 13.20
C GLU A 288 16.48 -2.91 12.51
N PRO A 289 15.52 -2.16 11.96
CA PRO A 289 14.43 -2.72 11.17
C PRO A 289 14.93 -3.46 9.93
N ASP A 290 14.40 -4.65 9.68
CA ASP A 290 14.53 -5.34 8.41
C ASP A 290 13.34 -5.06 7.47
N ILE A 291 13.33 -5.67 6.29
CA ILE A 291 12.24 -5.53 5.33
C ILE A 291 10.89 -6.04 5.85
N ALA A 292 10.84 -7.01 6.77
CA ALA A 292 9.59 -7.46 7.37
C ALA A 292 9.03 -6.43 8.35
N ASP A 293 9.90 -5.77 9.14
CA ASP A 293 9.50 -4.63 9.96
C ASP A 293 8.91 -3.50 9.10
N LEU A 294 9.58 -3.15 8.00
CA LEU A 294 9.12 -2.10 7.08
C LEU A 294 7.79 -2.45 6.42
N GLU A 295 7.62 -3.69 5.97
CA GLU A 295 6.35 -4.14 5.38
C GLU A 295 5.23 -4.11 6.42
N MET A 296 5.47 -4.54 7.66
CA MET A 296 4.48 -4.50 8.73
C MET A 296 4.10 -3.06 9.09
N TYR A 297 5.10 -2.19 9.21
CA TYR A 297 4.92 -0.77 9.50
C TYR A 297 4.09 -0.08 8.40
N ALA A 298 4.36 -0.45 7.15
CA ALA A 298 3.63 0.05 5.99
C ALA A 298 2.15 -0.35 5.99
N VAL A 299 1.85 -1.64 6.19
CA VAL A 299 0.46 -2.15 6.09
C VAL A 299 -0.41 -1.75 7.28
N THR A 300 0.19 -1.30 8.39
CA THR A 300 -0.55 -0.77 9.55
C THR A 300 -0.92 0.70 9.41
N ARG A 301 -0.36 1.45 8.47
CA ARG A 301 -0.69 2.88 8.32
C ARG A 301 -2.17 3.16 8.02
N VAL A 302 -2.87 2.22 7.38
CA VAL A 302 -4.32 2.35 7.18
C VAL A 302 -5.10 2.23 8.49
N VAL A 303 -4.61 1.41 9.42
CA VAL A 303 -5.18 1.26 10.77
C VAL A 303 -4.82 2.48 11.63
N GLU A 304 -3.59 2.99 11.53
CA GLU A 304 -3.14 4.23 12.19
C GLU A 304 -4.04 5.43 11.85
N ALA A 305 -4.47 5.51 10.58
CA ALA A 305 -5.38 6.54 10.13
C ALA A 305 -6.83 6.33 10.57
N HIS A 306 -7.21 5.12 11.00
CA HIS A 306 -8.59 4.78 11.36
C HIS A 306 -8.94 5.28 12.77
N PRO A 307 -9.90 6.21 12.94
CA PRO A 307 -10.16 6.85 14.23
C PRO A 307 -10.56 5.87 15.34
N ASN A 308 -11.38 4.86 15.02
CA ASN A 308 -11.85 3.88 16.00
C ASN A 308 -10.85 2.76 16.31
N LEU A 309 -9.82 2.55 15.48
CA LEU A 309 -8.95 1.37 15.57
C LEU A 309 -7.48 1.73 15.80
N ARG A 310 -7.05 2.97 15.50
CA ARG A 310 -5.64 3.38 15.67
C ARG A 310 -5.05 3.10 17.05
N HIS A 311 -5.87 3.13 18.10
CA HIS A 311 -5.42 2.90 19.47
C HIS A 311 -4.77 1.52 19.65
N VAL A 312 -5.18 0.49 18.89
CA VAL A 312 -4.61 -0.86 18.97
C VAL A 312 -3.13 -0.90 18.54
N LEU A 313 -2.67 0.09 17.76
CA LEU A 313 -1.27 0.19 17.32
C LEU A 313 -0.37 0.86 18.36
N HIS A 314 -0.93 1.40 19.45
CA HIS A 314 -0.22 2.17 20.47
C HIS A 314 -0.29 1.52 21.85
N GLN A 315 -0.63 0.24 21.92
CA GLN A 315 -0.78 -0.52 23.15
C GLN A 315 0.12 -1.75 23.17
N GLY A 316 0.54 -2.15 24.36
CA GLY A 316 1.36 -3.35 24.61
C GLY A 316 2.67 -3.37 23.81
N ALA A 317 3.19 -4.58 23.59
CA ALA A 317 4.45 -4.80 22.88
C ALA A 317 4.44 -4.25 21.44
N PHE A 318 3.26 -4.25 20.78
CA PHE A 318 3.17 -3.69 19.44
C PHE A 318 3.30 -2.17 19.46
N GLY A 319 2.71 -1.49 20.45
CA GLY A 319 2.86 -0.06 20.66
C GLY A 319 4.31 0.38 20.89
N GLU A 320 5.06 -0.40 21.66
CA GLU A 320 6.51 -0.17 21.85
C GLU A 320 7.28 -0.31 20.54
N TRP A 321 7.03 -1.38 19.77
CA TRP A 321 7.62 -1.60 18.44
C TRP A 321 7.22 -0.50 17.45
N ASN A 322 5.96 -0.05 17.45
CA ASN A 322 5.44 0.98 16.55
C ASN A 322 6.07 2.34 16.84
N THR A 323 6.14 2.72 18.13
CA THR A 323 6.86 3.92 18.58
C THR A 323 8.34 3.83 18.20
N ALA A 324 8.92 2.65 18.31
CA ALA A 324 10.30 2.41 17.94
C ALA A 324 10.56 2.61 16.44
N MET A 325 9.65 2.13 15.59
CA MET A 325 9.67 2.32 14.14
C MET A 325 9.47 3.80 13.75
N ASP A 326 8.52 4.49 14.39
CA ASP A 326 8.29 5.92 14.15
C ASP A 326 9.57 6.72 14.42
N ALA A 327 10.26 6.45 15.52
CA ALA A 327 11.53 7.11 15.86
C ALA A 327 12.62 6.85 14.79
N GLU A 328 12.78 5.61 14.33
CA GLU A 328 13.79 5.28 13.31
C GLU A 328 13.46 5.92 11.96
N VAL A 329 12.19 5.90 11.54
CA VAL A 329 11.72 6.58 10.33
C VAL A 329 11.96 8.10 10.41
N GLN A 330 11.69 8.73 11.56
CA GLN A 330 11.91 10.17 11.72
C GLN A 330 13.39 10.54 11.74
N LYS A 331 14.23 9.75 12.43
CA LYS A 331 15.69 9.90 12.42
C LYS A 331 16.22 9.89 10.98
N ARG A 332 15.78 8.97 10.14
CA ARG A 332 16.21 8.88 8.73
C ARG A 332 15.70 10.01 7.85
N LYS A 333 14.52 10.58 8.15
CA LYS A 333 14.05 11.82 7.51
C LYS A 333 14.91 13.02 7.87
N GLN A 334 15.39 13.12 9.12
CA GLN A 334 16.22 14.21 9.60
C GLN A 334 17.65 14.19 9.05
N LEU A 335 18.21 13.01 8.75
CA LEU A 335 19.51 12.89 8.06
C LEU A 335 19.54 13.57 6.67
N LYS A 336 18.38 14.03 6.16
CA LYS A 336 18.21 14.77 4.90
C LYS A 336 18.35 16.30 5.04
N THR A 337 18.08 16.86 6.21
CA THR A 337 18.14 18.32 6.49
C THR A 337 19.51 18.72 7.02
#